data_AF-A0A967WVP0-F1
#
_entry.id   AF-A0A967WVP0-F1
#
_cell.length_a   1.000
_cell.length_b   1.000
_cell.length_c   1.000
_cell.angle_alpha   90.00
_cell.angle_beta   90.00
_cell.angle_gamma   90.00
#
_symmetry.space_group_name_H-M   'P 1'
#
loop_
_entity.id
_entity.type
_entity.pdbx_description
1 polymer ?
#
loop_
_entity_poly.entity_id
_entity_poly.type
_entity_poly.pdbx_seq_one_letter_code
_entity_poly.pdbx_strand_id
1 'polypeptide(L)'
;DKKHRLVRAQSIQRTGSQLVSRYRFRHGLFQRYLYGSLDQVERAHLHDQVGAALEELHGAQESVLTANIMEVAPQLALHFREAKNAKKAIRYLQQAGERAVQLGAYGEAAGHV
;
A
#
# COMPACT_ATOMS: atom_id res chain seq x y z
N ASP A 1 28.25 15.59 -5.84
CA ASP A 1 26.79 15.81 -5.77
C ASP A 1 26.01 14.56 -5.29
N LYS A 2 26.42 13.95 -4.17
CA LYS A 2 25.91 12.64 -3.63
C LYS A 2 25.30 12.77 -2.23
N LYS A 3 24.94 13.99 -1.81
CA LYS A 3 25.13 14.38 -0.41
C LYS A 3 24.02 13.97 0.57
N HIS A 4 22.79 13.67 0.12
CA HIS A 4 21.70 13.31 1.05
C HIS A 4 20.83 12.17 0.51
N ARG A 5 21.25 10.91 0.73
CA ARG A 5 20.45 9.72 0.36
C ARG A 5 19.22 9.62 1.26
N LEU A 6 18.12 10.28 0.92
CA LEU A 6 16.88 10.33 1.71
C LEU A 6 16.23 8.95 1.90
N VAL A 7 16.40 8.07 0.92
CA VAL A 7 15.92 6.69 0.93
C VAL A 7 17.05 5.67 0.96
N ARG A 8 16.74 4.47 1.44
CA ARG A 8 17.59 3.27 1.32
C ARG A 8 16.81 2.14 0.69
N ALA A 9 17.50 1.34 -0.12
CA ALA A 9 16.98 0.07 -0.60
C ALA A 9 16.70 -0.83 0.62
N GLN A 10 15.56 -1.49 0.60
CA GLN A 10 15.12 -2.42 1.64
C GLN A 10 15.14 -3.85 1.13
N SER A 11 14.60 -4.08 -0.07
CA SER A 11 14.51 -5.42 -0.65
C SER A 11 14.21 -5.34 -2.14
N ILE A 12 14.37 -6.46 -2.83
CA ILE A 12 13.86 -6.69 -4.17
C ILE A 12 12.79 -7.78 -4.06
N GLN A 13 11.62 -7.56 -4.66
CA GLN A 13 10.46 -8.46 -4.60
C GLN A 13 9.94 -8.73 -6.01
N ARG A 14 9.41 -9.92 -6.25
CA ARG A 14 8.65 -10.22 -7.47
C ARG A 14 7.16 -10.02 -7.19
N THR A 15 6.50 -9.21 -8.02
CA THR A 15 5.05 -9.06 -8.03
C THR A 15 4.55 -9.44 -9.42
N GLY A 16 3.87 -10.58 -9.52
CA GLY A 16 3.54 -11.18 -10.82
C GLY A 16 4.80 -11.46 -11.64
N SER A 17 4.86 -10.91 -12.86
CA SER A 17 6.02 -11.00 -13.76
C SER A 17 7.04 -9.87 -13.55
N GLN A 18 6.75 -8.88 -12.71
CA GLN A 18 7.60 -7.70 -12.51
C GLN A 18 8.51 -7.82 -11.30
N LEU A 19 9.71 -7.26 -11.45
CA LEU A 19 10.76 -7.24 -10.45
C LEU A 19 10.82 -5.82 -9.85
N VAL A 20 10.44 -5.70 -8.59
CA VAL A 20 10.21 -4.40 -7.92
C VAL A 20 11.22 -4.19 -6.81
N SER A 21 11.78 -2.99 -6.76
CA SER A 21 12.69 -2.57 -5.69
C SER A 21 11.92 -1.80 -4.62
N ARG A 22 11.96 -2.28 -3.38
CA ARG A 22 11.36 -1.60 -2.23
C ARG A 22 12.37 -0.64 -1.61
N TYR A 23 11.95 0.60 -1.43
CA TYR A 23 12.71 1.64 -0.75
C TYR A 23 11.96 2.13 0.48
N ARG A 24 12.71 2.65 1.44
CA ARG A 24 12.16 3.37 2.59
C ARG A 24 12.98 4.60 2.92
N PHE A 25 12.37 5.58 3.55
CA PHE A 25 13.12 6.68 4.14
C PHE A 25 14.16 6.16 5.13
N ARG A 26 15.36 6.75 5.09
CA ARG A 26 16.43 6.40 6.03
C ARG A 26 16.07 6.76 7.46
N HIS A 27 15.37 7.88 7.63
CA HIS A 27 14.98 8.43 8.93
C HIS A 27 13.57 9.02 8.84
N GLY A 28 12.76 8.84 9.90
CA GLY A 28 11.39 9.37 9.96
C GLY A 28 11.33 10.91 9.91
N LEU A 29 12.41 11.60 10.27
CA LEU A 29 12.51 13.06 10.13
C LEU A 29 12.42 13.52 8.68
N PHE A 30 13.05 12.81 7.73
CA PHE A 30 12.96 13.17 6.31
C PHE A 30 11.55 12.99 5.78
N GLN A 31 10.89 11.90 6.18
CA GLN A 31 9.49 11.68 5.84
C GLN A 31 8.61 12.82 6.38
N ARG A 32 8.75 13.16 7.67
CA ARG A 32 7.98 14.25 8.29
C ARG A 32 8.23 15.60 7.62
N TYR A 33 9.49 15.92 7.32
CA TYR A 33 9.85 17.17 6.66
C TYR A 33 9.23 17.26 5.26
N LEU A 34 9.39 16.23 4.42
CA LEU A 34 8.83 16.20 3.08
C LEU A 34 7.29 16.19 3.09
N TYR A 35 6.68 15.47 4.02
CA TYR A 35 5.22 15.48 4.17
C TYR A 35 4.70 16.84 4.64
N GLY A 36 5.47 17.56 5.47
CA GLY A 36 5.11 18.91 5.93
C GLY A 36 5.37 20.01 4.90
N SER A 37 6.21 19.76 3.90
CA SER A 37 6.45 20.71 2.81
C SER A 37 5.44 20.61 1.66
N LEU A 38 4.66 19.54 1.61
CA LEU A 38 3.59 19.35 0.63
C LEU A 38 2.31 19.99 1.16
N ASP A 39 1.60 20.72 0.30
CA ASP A 39 0.26 21.16 0.66
C ASP A 39 -0.74 19.99 0.65
N GLN A 40 -1.97 20.25 1.13
CA GLN A 40 -3.00 19.22 1.24
C GLN A 40 -3.42 18.64 -0.13
N VAL A 41 -3.42 19.46 -1.18
CA VAL A 41 -3.83 19.07 -2.53
C VAL A 41 -2.74 18.22 -3.18
N GLU A 42 -1.49 18.66 -3.12
CA GLU A 42 -0.33 17.91 -3.61
C GLU A 42 -0.24 16.55 -2.92
N ARG A 43 -0.39 16.53 -1.59
CA ARG A 43 -0.35 15.29 -0.82
C ARG A 43 -1.48 14.35 -1.22
N ALA A 44 -2.72 14.83 -1.35
CA ALA A 44 -3.84 14.00 -1.79
C ALA A 44 -3.58 13.41 -3.19
N HIS A 45 -3.09 14.22 -4.12
CA HIS A 45 -2.80 13.79 -5.48
C HIS A 45 -1.68 12.74 -5.54
N LEU A 46 -0.59 12.94 -4.79
CA LEU A 46 0.49 11.96 -4.69
C LEU A 46 0.00 10.64 -4.05
N HIS A 47 -0.86 10.71 -3.04
CA HIS A 47 -1.45 9.50 -2.46
C HIS A 47 -2.35 8.75 -3.45
N ASP A 48 -3.11 9.44 -4.29
CA ASP A 48 -3.93 8.81 -5.33
C ASP A 48 -3.04 8.11 -6.38
N GLN A 49 -1.99 8.79 -6.85
CA GLN A 49 -1.01 8.22 -7.79
C GLN A 49 -0.32 6.98 -7.22
N VAL A 50 0.11 7.00 -5.96
CA VAL A 50 0.70 5.81 -5.32
C VAL A 50 -0.32 4.67 -5.22
N GLY A 51 -1.57 4.99 -4.87
CA GLY A 51 -2.65 3.99 -4.84
C GLY A 51 -2.87 3.34 -6.21
N ALA A 52 -2.98 4.14 -7.26
CA ALA A 52 -3.15 3.65 -8.64
C ALA A 52 -1.96 2.80 -9.11
N ALA A 53 -0.73 3.23 -8.83
CA ALA A 53 0.48 2.47 -9.18
C ALA A 53 0.55 1.12 -8.44
N LEU A 54 0.07 1.05 -7.19
CA LEU A 54 -0.04 -0.20 -6.45
C LEU A 54 -1.11 -1.13 -7.04
N GLU A 55 -2.26 -0.60 -7.47
CA GLU A 55 -3.31 -1.37 -8.16
C GLU A 55 -2.78 -1.98 -9.45
N GLU A 56 -2.09 -1.18 -10.27
CA GLU A 56 -1.47 -1.62 -11.53
C GLU A 56 -0.43 -2.72 -11.27
N LEU A 57 0.46 -2.50 -10.30
CA LEU A 57 1.53 -3.45 -9.98
C LEU A 57 1.00 -4.81 -9.49
N HIS A 58 -0.11 -4.81 -8.73
CA HIS A 58 -0.71 -6.04 -8.19
C HIS A 58 -1.83 -6.60 -9.08
N GLY A 59 -2.00 -6.03 -10.29
CA GLY A 59 -2.87 -6.57 -11.33
C GLY A 59 -4.36 -6.36 -11.11
N ALA A 60 -4.77 -5.37 -10.30
CA ALA A 60 -6.17 -4.98 -10.23
C ALA A 60 -6.50 -3.92 -11.26
N GLN A 61 -6.53 -4.31 -12.52
CA GLN A 61 -7.35 -3.57 -13.48
C GLN A 61 -8.81 -4.00 -13.30
N GLU A 62 -9.66 -2.98 -13.09
CA GLU A 62 -11.11 -2.86 -12.85
C GLU A 62 -12.04 -4.07 -12.59
N SER A 63 -11.73 -5.31 -12.95
CA SER A 63 -12.66 -6.45 -12.86
C SER A 63 -12.10 -7.74 -12.23
N VAL A 64 -10.79 -7.86 -11.97
CA VAL A 64 -10.23 -9.08 -11.36
C VAL A 64 -9.39 -8.74 -10.15
N LEU A 65 -9.91 -9.06 -8.96
CA LEU A 65 -9.14 -9.05 -7.73
C LEU A 65 -8.33 -10.35 -7.61
N THR A 66 -7.03 -10.23 -7.42
CA THR A 66 -6.13 -11.36 -7.26
C THR A 66 -5.71 -11.54 -5.81
N ALA A 67 -5.20 -12.72 -5.43
CA ALA A 67 -4.66 -12.93 -4.08
C ALA A 67 -3.60 -11.88 -3.69
N ASN A 68 -2.80 -11.45 -4.66
CA ASN A 68 -1.73 -10.45 -4.46
C ASN A 68 -2.26 -9.09 -4.03
N ILE A 69 -3.43 -8.65 -4.53
CA ILE A 69 -3.96 -7.36 -4.11
C ILE A 69 -4.54 -7.37 -2.70
N MET A 70 -5.03 -8.53 -2.25
CA MET A 70 -5.54 -8.67 -0.88
C MET A 70 -4.43 -8.48 0.16
N GLU A 71 -3.17 -8.77 -0.18
CA GLU A 71 -2.01 -8.54 0.69
C GLU A 71 -1.71 -7.05 0.89
N VAL A 72 -2.00 -6.23 -0.12
CA VAL A 72 -1.76 -4.78 -0.09
C VAL A 72 -3.03 -3.96 0.14
N ALA A 73 -4.19 -4.60 0.31
CA ALA A 73 -5.47 -3.93 0.54
C ALA A 73 -5.44 -2.93 1.72
N PRO A 74 -4.84 -3.22 2.89
CA PRO A 74 -4.72 -2.22 3.96
C PRO A 74 -3.92 -0.98 3.56
N GLN A 75 -2.88 -1.18 2.73
CA GLN A 75 -2.05 -0.07 2.24
C GLN A 75 -2.82 0.75 1.19
N LEU A 76 -3.53 0.11 0.26
CA LEU A 76 -4.39 0.76 -0.72
C LEU A 76 -5.49 1.59 -0.04
N ALA A 77 -6.13 1.04 0.99
CA ALA A 77 -7.12 1.75 1.81
C ALA A 77 -6.54 3.04 2.41
N LEU A 78 -5.32 2.99 2.97
CA LEU A 78 -4.64 4.16 3.51
C LEU A 78 -4.39 5.21 2.42
N HIS A 79 -3.79 4.82 1.29
CA HIS A 79 -3.49 5.76 0.21
C HIS A 79 -4.74 6.44 -0.33
N PHE A 80 -5.80 5.67 -0.64
CA PHE A 80 -7.03 6.27 -1.15
C PHE A 80 -7.78 7.11 -0.11
N ARG A 81 -7.65 6.80 1.19
CA ARG A 81 -8.20 7.66 2.25
C ARG A 81 -7.48 9.01 2.31
N GLU A 82 -6.15 9.01 2.26
CA GLU A 82 -5.34 10.24 2.23
C GLU A 82 -5.60 11.05 0.95
N ALA A 83 -5.88 10.37 -0.16
CA ALA A 83 -6.26 10.95 -1.45
C ALA A 83 -7.69 11.51 -1.53
N LYS A 84 -8.48 11.38 -0.45
CA LYS A 84 -9.92 11.73 -0.44
C LYS A 84 -10.78 10.92 -1.44
N ASN A 85 -10.28 9.77 -1.87
CA ASN A 85 -11.00 8.81 -2.72
C ASN A 85 -11.77 7.80 -1.86
N ALA A 86 -12.88 8.25 -1.27
CA ALA A 86 -13.67 7.46 -0.31
C ALA A 86 -14.16 6.13 -0.90
N LYS A 87 -14.56 6.12 -2.19
CA LYS A 87 -15.06 4.92 -2.88
C LYS A 87 -14.02 3.80 -2.87
N LYS A 88 -12.78 4.08 -3.28
CA LYS A 88 -11.71 3.08 -3.27
C LYS A 88 -11.26 2.74 -1.85
N ALA A 89 -11.19 3.73 -0.95
CA ALA A 89 -10.80 3.49 0.44
C ALA A 89 -11.73 2.48 1.15
N ILE A 90 -13.05 2.69 1.04
CA ILE A 90 -14.06 1.78 1.64
C ILE A 90 -13.95 0.38 1.05
N ARG A 91 -13.82 0.26 -0.28
CA ARG A 91 -13.65 -1.03 -0.97
C ARG A 91 -12.48 -1.83 -0.40
N TYR A 92 -11.32 -1.20 -0.27
CA TYR A 92 -10.12 -1.89 0.24
C TYR A 92 -10.16 -2.15 1.75
N LEU A 93 -10.83 -1.30 2.54
CA LEU A 93 -11.08 -1.58 3.96
C LEU A 93 -11.96 -2.81 4.15
N GLN A 94 -13.02 -2.94 3.35
CA GLN A 94 -13.90 -4.10 3.40
C GLN A 94 -13.13 -5.39 3.09
N GLN A 95 -12.31 -5.39 2.03
CA GLN A 95 -11.50 -6.54 1.64
C GLN A 95 -10.45 -6.92 2.68
N ALA A 96 -9.80 -5.93 3.30
CA ALA A 96 -8.88 -6.17 4.40
C ALA A 96 -9.60 -6.82 5.59
N GLY A 97 -10.83 -6.36 5.89
CA GLY A 97 -11.68 -6.96 6.92
C GLY A 97 -12.08 -8.41 6.60
N GLU A 98 -12.56 -8.68 5.39
CA GLU A 98 -12.93 -10.03 4.92
C GLU A 98 -11.74 -11.00 5.04
N ARG A 99 -10.54 -10.57 4.62
CA ARG A 99 -9.32 -11.38 4.74
C ARG A 99 -8.92 -11.61 6.19
N ALA A 100 -9.05 -10.60 7.06
CA ALA A 100 -8.74 -10.75 8.48
C ALA A 100 -9.66 -11.78 9.15
N VAL A 101 -10.96 -11.76 8.83
CA VAL A 101 -11.92 -12.77 9.31
C VAL A 101 -11.55 -14.17 8.83
N GLN A 102 -11.23 -14.33 7.54
CA GLN A 102 -10.80 -15.64 7.00
C GLN A 102 -9.55 -16.16 7.72
N LEU A 103 -8.51 -15.33 7.89
CA LEU A 103 -7.28 -15.74 8.58
C LEU A 103 -7.52 -16.08 10.06
N GLY A 104 -8.42 -15.36 10.74
CA GLY A 104 -8.82 -15.66 12.11
C GLY A 104 -9.51 -17.02 12.24
N ALA A 105 -10.46 -17.32 11.34
CA ALA A 105 -11.19 -18.59 11.33
C ALA A 105 -10.28 -19.81 11.07
N TYR A 106 -9.26 -19.67 10.22
CA TYR A 106 -8.27 -20.74 10.00
C TYR A 106 -7.34 -20.94 11.22
N GLY A 107 -7.02 -19.87 11.95
CA GLY A 107 -6.20 -19.94 13.17
C GLY A 107 -6.91 -20.66 14.32
N GLU A 108 -8.22 -20.43 14.48
CA GLU A 108 -9.04 -21.12 15.48
C GLU A 108 -9.17 -22.62 15.17
N ALA A 109 -9.37 -22.99 13.90
CA ALA A 109 -9.45 -24.40 13.49
C ALA A 109 -8.13 -25.18 13.70
N ALA A 110 -6.96 -24.54 13.60
CA ALA A 110 -5.67 -25.18 13.84
C ALA A 110 -5.28 -25.26 15.33
N GLY A 111 -5.91 -24.47 16.20
CA GLY A 111 -5.72 -24.50 17.65
C GLY A 111 -6.64 -25.48 18.39
N HIS A 112 -7.62 -26.07 17.70
CA HIS A 112 -8.53 -27.09 18.23
C HIS A 112 -8.15 -28.49 17.72
N VAL A 113 -7.00 -29.02 18.18
CA VAL A 113 -6.60 -30.44 18.06
C VAL A 113 -6.01 -30.92 19.37
#